data_AF-G3AMF8-F1
#
_entry.id   AF-G3AMF8-F1
#
_cell.length_a   1.000
_cell.length_b   1.000
_cell.length_c   1.000
_cell.angle_alpha   90.00
_cell.angle_beta   90.00
_cell.angle_gamma   90.00
#
_symmetry.space_group_name_H-M   'P 1'
#
loop_
_entity.id
_entity.type
_entity.pdbx_description
1 polymer ?
#
loop_
_entity_poly.entity_id
_entity_poly.type
_entity_poly.pdbx_seq_one_letter_code
_entity_poly.pdbx_strand_id
1 'polypeptide(L)'
;MARSSVRKNTRRTKNKQRNINIHSNPIIAANWDKSLTLQQNYKRLGLRAKLGSLAGGVEQSVESLTEIREKRDKNEQETNEVEDTDDPAKIPVGQAKIIRDETTNEVIKVIYGEKKAEDKLATAEESEVVKQLQEYGKKHSQIKKVRHQSSREDEWLRSLYEKYGDDYEKM
;
A
#
# COMPACT_ATOMS: atom_id res chain seq x y z
N MET A 1 22.25 47.77 -16.28
CA MET A 1 21.55 48.11 -15.02
C MET A 1 22.43 48.21 -13.76
N ALA A 2 23.73 47.87 -13.79
CA ALA A 2 24.58 48.15 -12.61
C ALA A 2 24.93 49.66 -12.47
N ARG A 3 24.76 50.43 -13.55
CA ARG A 3 25.05 51.87 -13.64
C ARG A 3 23.81 52.73 -13.92
N SER A 4 22.60 52.14 -13.93
CA SER A 4 21.34 52.87 -14.10
C SER A 4 20.79 53.30 -12.75
N SER A 5 20.13 54.45 -12.68
CA SER A 5 19.45 54.94 -11.46
C SER A 5 18.29 54.04 -10.99
N VAL A 6 17.76 53.21 -11.88
CA VAL A 6 16.68 52.26 -11.58
C VAL A 6 17.25 50.99 -10.93
N ARG A 7 16.71 50.64 -9.75
CA ARG A 7 17.05 49.41 -9.02
C ARG A 7 16.57 48.18 -9.79
N LYS A 8 17.31 47.08 -9.68
CA LYS A 8 16.89 45.78 -10.23
C LYS A 8 15.65 45.28 -9.51
N ASN A 9 14.63 44.87 -10.26
CA ASN A 9 13.45 44.18 -9.73
C ASN A 9 13.80 42.71 -9.40
N THR A 10 14.49 42.49 -8.28
CA THR A 10 14.91 41.14 -7.85
C THR A 10 13.83 40.47 -7.01
N ARG A 11 13.51 39.20 -7.31
CA ARG A 11 12.57 38.37 -6.53
C ARG A 11 13.32 37.23 -5.84
N ARG A 12 13.11 37.05 -4.54
CA ARG A 12 13.70 35.95 -3.75
C ARG A 12 12.70 34.80 -3.59
N THR A 13 12.72 33.83 -4.50
CA THR A 13 11.75 32.71 -4.53
C THR A 13 12.31 31.38 -4.05
N LYS A 14 13.63 31.23 -3.93
CA LYS A 14 14.31 29.96 -3.60
C LYS A 14 13.76 29.26 -2.35
N ASN A 15 13.56 30.00 -1.26
CA ASN A 15 13.05 29.41 -0.01
C ASN A 15 11.58 28.98 -0.13
N LYS A 16 10.77 29.75 -0.86
CA LYS A 16 9.35 29.44 -1.09
C LYS A 16 9.18 28.21 -1.98
N GLN A 17 10.13 27.95 -2.89
CA GLN A 17 10.11 26.75 -3.74
C GLN A 17 10.33 25.45 -2.95
N ARG A 18 11.05 25.50 -1.81
CA ARG A 18 11.27 24.32 -0.96
C ARG A 18 10.05 23.97 -0.10
N ASN A 19 9.38 24.99 0.43
CA ASN A 19 8.27 24.82 1.35
C ASN A 19 6.94 24.80 0.58
N ILE A 20 6.59 23.61 0.06
CA ILE A 20 5.38 23.41 -0.74
C ILE A 20 4.18 23.19 0.19
N ASN A 21 3.10 23.94 -0.05
CA ASN A 21 1.82 23.72 0.62
C ASN A 21 1.01 22.67 -0.15
N ILE A 22 0.47 21.67 0.54
CA ILE A 22 -0.44 20.68 -0.04
C ILE A 22 -1.85 21.27 -0.11
N HIS A 23 -2.40 21.37 -1.32
CA HIS A 23 -3.74 21.92 -1.55
C HIS A 23 -4.75 20.87 -2.06
N SER A 24 -4.31 19.63 -2.34
CA SER A 24 -5.13 18.63 -3.01
C SER A 24 -6.21 18.03 -2.10
N ASN A 25 -5.84 17.65 -0.87
CA ASN A 25 -6.76 17.03 0.09
C ASN A 25 -6.58 17.67 1.48
N PRO A 26 -7.67 18.17 2.11
CA PRO A 26 -7.59 18.80 3.43
C PRO A 26 -7.08 17.86 4.53
N ILE A 27 -7.41 16.56 4.48
CA ILE A 27 -6.99 15.56 5.47
C ILE A 27 -5.47 15.35 5.43
N ILE A 28 -4.91 15.28 4.22
CA ILE A 28 -3.45 15.15 4.03
C ILE A 28 -2.77 16.45 4.43
N ALA A 29 -3.33 17.60 4.05
CA ALA A 29 -2.76 18.91 4.37
C ALA A 29 -2.69 19.16 5.88
N ALA A 30 -3.70 18.72 6.65
CA ALA A 30 -3.72 18.84 8.10
C ALA A 30 -2.63 17.98 8.78
N ASN A 31 -2.34 16.81 8.22
CA ASN A 31 -1.36 15.87 8.77
C ASN A 31 0.02 15.96 8.10
N TRP A 32 0.30 17.04 7.35
CA TRP A 32 1.56 17.19 6.62
C TRP A 32 2.63 17.89 7.43
N ASP A 33 3.72 17.19 7.74
CA ASP A 33 4.89 17.77 8.39
C ASP A 33 5.87 18.35 7.35
N LYS A 34 6.11 19.65 7.41
CA LYS A 34 7.03 20.34 6.47
C LYS A 34 8.51 20.08 6.77
N SER A 35 8.85 19.48 7.91
CA SER A 35 10.22 19.11 8.27
C SER A 35 10.64 17.78 7.65
N LEU A 36 9.68 16.89 7.39
CA LEU A 36 9.91 15.56 6.84
C LEU A 36 9.92 15.56 5.31
N THR A 37 10.57 14.55 4.73
CA THR A 37 10.54 14.33 3.28
C THR A 37 9.16 13.82 2.84
N LEU A 38 8.86 13.94 1.54
CA LEU A 38 7.62 13.42 0.97
C LEU A 38 7.45 11.91 1.26
N GLN A 39 8.53 11.14 1.14
CA GLN A 39 8.49 9.70 1.37
C GLN A 39 8.24 9.36 2.85
N GLN A 40 8.90 10.06 3.76
CA GLN A 40 8.70 9.90 5.21
C GLN A 40 7.28 10.26 5.63
N ASN A 41 6.73 11.36 5.13
CA ASN A 41 5.34 11.75 5.41
C ASN A 41 4.36 10.69 4.90
N TYR A 42 4.49 10.24 3.66
CA TYR A 42 3.60 9.21 3.13
C TYR A 42 3.69 7.91 3.94
N LYS A 43 4.91 7.48 4.32
CA LYS A 43 5.13 6.34 5.21
C LYS A 43 4.43 6.52 6.57
N ARG A 44 4.55 7.69 7.18
CA ARG A 44 3.87 8.05 8.45
C ARG A 44 2.35 8.02 8.32
N LEU A 45 1.82 8.50 7.19
CA LEU A 45 0.38 8.50 6.90
C LEU A 45 -0.14 7.10 6.56
N GLY A 46 0.71 6.09 6.38
CA GLY A 46 0.30 4.76 5.90
C GLY A 46 0.03 4.71 4.39
N LEU A 47 0.51 5.70 3.64
CA LEU A 47 0.38 5.80 2.19
C LEU A 47 1.68 5.39 1.49
N ARG A 48 1.56 4.90 0.25
CA ARG A 48 2.72 4.58 -0.59
C ARG A 48 3.14 5.78 -1.42
N ALA A 49 4.41 6.20 -1.30
CA ALA A 49 4.93 7.35 -2.04
C ALA A 49 5.17 7.06 -3.54
N LYS A 50 5.56 5.83 -3.91
CA LYS A 50 5.83 5.41 -5.28
C LYS A 50 5.36 3.97 -5.51
N LEU A 51 4.58 3.71 -6.56
CA LEU A 51 3.97 2.40 -6.82
C LEU A 51 4.95 1.31 -7.29
N GLY A 52 6.04 1.69 -7.98
CA GLY A 52 7.07 0.75 -8.46
C GLY A 52 8.19 0.51 -7.45
N SER A 53 9.27 -0.16 -7.90
CA SER A 53 10.52 -0.23 -7.16
C SER A 53 11.18 1.15 -7.09
N LEU A 54 11.77 1.47 -5.94
CA LEU A 54 12.64 2.62 -5.81
C LEU A 54 14.03 2.22 -6.28
N ALA A 55 14.70 3.13 -7.00
CA ALA A 55 16.11 2.97 -7.31
C ALA A 55 16.93 3.48 -6.12
N GLY A 56 18.01 2.78 -5.78
CA GLY A 56 18.85 3.11 -4.63
C GLY A 56 18.31 2.57 -3.30
N GLY A 57 18.92 3.01 -2.19
CA GLY A 57 18.54 2.59 -0.84
C GLY A 57 17.32 3.33 -0.30
N VAL A 58 16.61 2.69 0.62
CA VAL A 58 15.53 3.29 1.42
C VAL A 58 16.03 3.52 2.84
N GLU A 59 15.58 4.60 3.48
CA GLU A 59 15.88 4.86 4.89
C GLU A 59 15.39 3.72 5.78
N GLN A 60 16.33 3.08 6.47
CA GLN A 60 16.03 2.04 7.46
C GLN A 60 15.59 2.68 8.78
N SER A 61 14.76 1.96 9.54
CA SER A 61 14.47 2.33 10.92
C SER A 61 15.75 2.28 11.74
N VAL A 62 15.92 3.26 12.63
CA VAL A 62 17.00 3.22 13.59
C VAL A 62 16.61 2.19 14.65
N GLU A 63 17.31 1.06 14.67
CA GLU A 63 17.12 -0.01 15.65
C GLU A 63 18.25 0.01 16.67
N SER A 64 17.93 -0.26 17.94
CA SER A 64 18.95 -0.33 18.98
C SER A 64 19.81 -1.59 18.83
N LEU A 65 21.07 -1.53 19.30
CA LEU A 65 21.94 -2.72 19.28
C LEU A 65 21.35 -3.89 20.08
N THR A 66 20.59 -3.59 21.13
CA THR A 66 19.84 -4.58 21.92
C THR A 66 18.74 -5.23 21.09
N GLU A 67 17.91 -4.46 20.37
CA GLU A 67 16.88 -5.01 19.48
C GLU A 67 17.50 -5.87 18.37
N ILE A 68 18.63 -5.45 17.81
CA ILE A 68 19.34 -6.20 16.77
C ILE A 68 19.84 -7.54 17.33
N ARG A 69 20.40 -7.54 18.54
CA ARG A 69 20.84 -8.76 19.23
C ARG A 69 19.66 -9.67 19.52
N GLU A 70 18.60 -9.16 20.11
CA GLU A 70 17.39 -9.95 20.40
C GLU A 70 16.79 -10.57 19.14
N LYS A 71 16.77 -9.85 18.00
CA LYS A 71 16.33 -10.40 16.72
C LYS A 71 17.25 -11.51 16.22
N ARG A 72 18.57 -11.37 16.38
CA ARG A 72 19.52 -12.44 16.04
C ARG A 72 19.33 -13.65 16.93
N ASP A 73 19.27 -13.46 18.24
CA ASP A 73 19.13 -14.54 19.21
C ASP A 73 17.83 -15.32 18.97
N LYS A 74 16.72 -14.62 18.68
CA LYS A 74 15.45 -15.26 18.28
C LYS A 74 15.58 -16.06 16.99
N ASN A 75 16.27 -15.53 15.98
CA ASN A 75 16.45 -16.23 14.72
C ASN A 75 17.35 -17.47 14.89
N GLU A 76 18.41 -17.38 15.70
CA GLU A 76 19.27 -18.52 16.06
C GLU A 76 18.50 -19.58 16.86
N GLN A 77 17.63 -19.17 17.79
CA GLN A 77 16.74 -20.09 18.50
C GLN A 77 15.77 -20.79 17.54
N GLU A 78 15.13 -20.06 16.62
CA GLU A 78 14.24 -20.65 15.62
C GLU A 78 14.96 -21.65 14.71
N THR A 79 16.21 -21.38 14.32
CA THR A 79 16.99 -22.33 13.50
C THR A 79 17.35 -23.59 14.30
N ASN A 80 17.82 -23.44 15.54
CA ASN A 80 18.17 -24.58 16.38
C ASN A 80 16.94 -25.47 16.68
N GLU A 81 15.78 -24.86 16.96
CA GLU A 81 14.53 -25.61 17.17
C GLU A 81 14.10 -26.43 15.95
N VAL A 82 14.41 -25.97 14.74
CA VAL A 82 14.14 -26.71 13.49
C VAL A 82 15.16 -27.83 13.29
N GLU A 83 16.42 -27.64 13.67
CA GLU A 83 17.46 -28.67 13.58
C GLU A 83 17.25 -29.82 14.58
N ASP A 84 16.77 -29.51 15.79
CA ASP A 84 16.61 -30.49 16.87
C ASP A 84 15.31 -31.30 16.80
N THR A 85 14.37 -30.96 15.92
CA THR A 85 13.05 -31.63 15.83
C THR A 85 12.89 -32.48 14.57
N ASP A 86 12.23 -33.63 14.70
CA ASP A 86 11.88 -34.52 13.58
C ASP A 86 10.40 -34.39 13.16
N ASP A 87 9.67 -33.47 13.79
CA ASP A 87 8.25 -33.25 13.52
C ASP A 87 8.05 -32.42 12.24
N PRO A 88 7.35 -32.95 11.21
CA PRO A 88 7.15 -32.24 9.93
C PRO A 88 6.37 -30.93 10.10
N ALA A 89 5.55 -30.82 11.14
CA ALA A 89 4.75 -29.63 11.44
C ALA A 89 5.58 -28.41 11.89
N LYS A 90 6.84 -28.59 12.32
CA LYS A 90 7.70 -27.49 12.79
C LYS A 90 8.63 -26.93 11.70
N ILE A 91 8.86 -27.72 10.65
CA ILE A 91 9.70 -27.36 9.51
C ILE A 91 8.88 -26.56 8.48
N PRO A 92 9.37 -25.41 7.98
CA PRO A 92 8.67 -24.61 6.96
C PRO A 92 8.47 -25.36 5.64
N VAL A 93 7.30 -25.13 5.02
CA VAL A 93 6.98 -25.66 3.68
C VAL A 93 8.04 -25.23 2.67
N GLY A 94 8.57 -26.19 1.91
CA GLY A 94 9.64 -25.98 0.94
C GLY A 94 11.05 -26.30 1.46
N GLN A 95 11.20 -26.52 2.77
CA GLN A 95 12.42 -27.07 3.37
C GLN A 95 12.20 -28.54 3.78
N ALA A 96 13.28 -29.30 3.88
CA ALA A 96 13.25 -30.70 4.29
C ALA A 96 14.48 -31.06 5.14
N LYS A 97 14.27 -31.88 6.17
CA LYS A 97 15.35 -32.43 7.00
C LYS A 97 15.75 -33.80 6.46
N ILE A 98 17.05 -34.03 6.29
CA ILE A 98 17.61 -35.29 5.79
C ILE A 98 18.34 -35.97 6.94
N ILE A 99 17.86 -37.15 7.33
CA ILE A 99 18.51 -38.01 8.31
C ILE A 99 19.41 -38.99 7.56
N ARG A 100 20.70 -38.98 7.88
CA ARG A 100 21.72 -39.85 7.29
C ARG A 100 22.24 -40.84 8.32
N ASP A 101 22.72 -41.99 7.83
CA ASP A 101 23.38 -42.99 8.65
C ASP A 101 24.76 -42.51 9.09
N GLU A 102 25.11 -42.65 10.37
CA GLU A 102 26.33 -42.05 10.96
C GLU A 102 27.63 -42.63 10.39
N THR A 103 27.59 -43.89 9.94
CA THR A 103 28.80 -44.62 9.51
C THR A 103 28.99 -44.55 7.99
N THR A 104 27.90 -44.66 7.24
CA THR A 104 27.90 -44.81 5.77
C THR A 104 27.54 -43.51 5.06
N ASN A 105 27.02 -42.52 5.80
CA ASN A 105 26.53 -41.24 5.29
C ASN A 105 25.43 -41.35 4.21
N GLU A 106 24.80 -42.52 4.10
CA GLU A 106 23.67 -42.79 3.22
C GLU A 106 22.39 -42.15 3.79
N VAL A 107 21.48 -41.73 2.90
CA VAL A 107 20.24 -41.08 3.31
C VAL A 107 19.22 -42.13 3.73
N ILE A 108 18.81 -42.09 5.01
CA ILE A 108 17.81 -43.01 5.56
C ILE A 108 16.39 -42.44 5.38
N LYS A 109 16.21 -41.16 5.72
CA LYS A 109 14.87 -40.54 5.79
C LYS A 109 14.91 -39.09 5.38
N VAL A 110 13.93 -38.67 4.59
CA VAL A 110 13.69 -37.27 4.22
C VAL A 110 12.34 -36.86 4.80
N ILE A 111 12.34 -35.82 5.64
CA ILE A 111 11.16 -35.27 6.29
C ILE A 111 10.86 -33.92 5.66
N TYR A 112 9.72 -33.79 4.99
CA TYR A 112 9.28 -32.54 4.38
C TYR A 112 8.52 -31.68 5.40
N GLY A 113 8.74 -30.36 5.35
CA GLY A 113 8.03 -29.42 6.22
C GLY A 113 6.61 -29.13 5.78
N GLU A 114 5.70 -29.06 6.76
CA GLU A 114 4.28 -28.70 6.58
C GLU A 114 3.93 -27.34 7.19
N LYS A 115 4.86 -26.68 7.90
CA LYS A 115 4.63 -25.37 8.51
C LYS A 115 4.45 -24.32 7.41
N LYS A 116 3.19 -24.00 7.09
CA LYS A 116 2.88 -22.87 6.22
C LYS A 116 3.49 -21.62 6.84
N ALA A 117 4.34 -20.93 6.06
CA ALA A 117 4.68 -19.56 6.41
C ALA A 117 3.36 -18.79 6.48
N GLU A 118 3.07 -18.19 7.62
CA GLU A 118 2.01 -17.20 7.69
C GLU A 118 2.37 -16.13 6.69
N ASP A 119 1.56 -15.99 5.63
CA ASP A 119 1.66 -14.84 4.74
C ASP A 119 1.50 -13.61 5.63
N LYS A 120 2.63 -12.96 5.98
CA LYS A 120 2.67 -11.63 6.57
C LYS A 120 2.21 -10.59 5.55
N LEU A 121 1.16 -10.87 4.80
CA LEU A 121 0.18 -9.88 4.34
C LEU A 121 -0.51 -9.37 5.60
N ALA A 122 0.27 -8.68 6.43
CA ALA A 122 -0.16 -8.06 7.63
C ALA A 122 -1.35 -7.19 7.27
N THR A 123 -2.47 -7.46 7.93
CA THR A 123 -3.45 -6.46 8.32
C THR A 123 -2.73 -5.40 9.16
N ALA A 124 -1.83 -4.65 8.52
CA ALA A 124 -1.17 -3.52 9.12
C ALA A 124 -2.29 -2.60 9.61
N GLU A 125 -2.34 -2.37 10.91
CA GLU A 125 -3.35 -1.54 11.53
C GLU A 125 -3.49 -0.26 10.72
N GLU A 126 -4.63 -0.10 10.05
CA GLU A 126 -4.81 1.01 9.13
C GLU A 126 -4.66 2.31 9.94
N SER A 127 -3.71 3.15 9.52
CA SER A 127 -3.51 4.46 10.13
C SER A 127 -4.85 5.21 10.16
N GLU A 128 -5.10 5.95 11.25
CA GLU A 128 -6.31 6.75 11.41
C GLU A 128 -6.57 7.65 10.19
N VAL A 129 -5.49 8.20 9.61
CA VAL A 129 -5.59 9.02 8.40
C VAL A 129 -6.06 8.22 7.19
N VAL A 130 -5.63 6.97 7.04
CA VAL A 130 -6.10 6.09 5.96
C VAL A 130 -7.59 5.81 6.11
N LYS A 131 -8.06 5.54 7.34
CA LYS A 131 -9.50 5.36 7.61
C LYS A 131 -10.31 6.61 7.24
N GLN A 132 -9.83 7.79 7.65
CA GLN A 132 -10.46 9.07 7.26
C GLN A 132 -10.48 9.27 5.75
N LEU A 133 -9.39 8.93 5.05
CA LEU A 133 -9.31 9.03 3.59
C LEU A 133 -10.25 8.04 2.88
N GLN A 134 -10.39 6.82 3.40
CA GLN A 134 -11.33 5.83 2.88
C GLN A 134 -12.78 6.31 3.08
N GLU A 135 -13.13 6.82 4.26
CA GLU A 135 -14.45 7.40 4.51
C GLU A 135 -14.73 8.61 3.62
N TYR A 136 -13.75 9.51 3.48
CA TYR A 136 -13.84 10.64 2.56
C TYR A 136 -14.05 10.16 1.12
N GLY A 137 -13.31 9.13 0.70
CA GLY A 137 -13.47 8.50 -0.60
C GLY A 137 -14.86 7.91 -0.81
N LYS A 138 -15.43 7.23 0.18
CA LYS A 138 -16.81 6.69 0.13
C LYS A 138 -17.87 7.79 0.07
N LYS A 139 -17.67 8.90 0.78
CA LYS A 139 -18.61 10.04 0.80
C LYS A 139 -18.57 10.84 -0.51
N HIS A 140 -17.38 11.02 -1.07
CA HIS A 140 -17.16 11.85 -2.26
C HIS A 140 -17.03 11.05 -3.56
N SER A 141 -17.03 9.71 -3.52
CA SER A 141 -17.18 8.89 -4.71
C SER A 141 -18.49 9.30 -5.38
N GLN A 142 -18.40 9.74 -6.64
CA GLN A 142 -19.52 10.29 -7.38
C GLN A 142 -20.71 9.34 -7.27
N ILE A 143 -21.81 9.82 -6.68
CA ILE A 143 -23.07 9.09 -6.68
C ILE A 143 -23.41 8.83 -8.14
N LYS A 144 -23.48 7.57 -8.54
CA LYS A 144 -23.80 7.17 -9.91
C LYS A 144 -25.21 7.68 -10.23
N LYS A 145 -25.29 8.82 -10.91
CA LYS A 145 -26.56 9.33 -11.43
C LYS A 145 -27.00 8.42 -12.57
N VAL A 146 -28.07 7.67 -12.35
CA VAL A 146 -28.69 6.86 -13.41
C VAL A 146 -29.14 7.79 -14.53
N ARG A 147 -28.80 7.45 -15.77
CA ARG A 147 -29.30 8.18 -16.94
C ARG A 147 -30.79 7.88 -17.06
N HIS A 148 -31.61 8.92 -17.13
CA HIS A 148 -33.03 8.84 -17.41
C HIS A 148 -33.30 9.54 -18.74
N GLN A 149 -34.38 9.16 -19.43
CA GLN A 149 -34.86 9.89 -20.60
C GLN A 149 -35.46 11.24 -20.17
N SER A 150 -35.74 12.10 -21.14
CA SER A 150 -36.51 13.33 -20.89
C SER A 150 -38.00 13.03 -20.73
N SER A 151 -38.74 13.90 -20.04
CA SER A 151 -40.18 13.71 -19.82
C SER A 151 -40.97 13.57 -21.13
N ARG A 152 -40.57 14.28 -22.18
CA ARG A 152 -41.21 14.23 -23.50
C ARG A 152 -40.92 12.93 -24.23
N GLU A 153 -39.72 12.37 -24.09
CA GLU A 153 -39.39 11.05 -24.63
C GLU A 153 -40.17 9.96 -23.90
N ASP A 154 -40.31 10.06 -22.57
CA ASP A 154 -41.14 9.12 -21.82
C ASP A 154 -42.61 9.17 -22.26
N GLU A 155 -43.18 10.36 -22.46
CA GLU A 155 -44.54 10.52 -22.99
C GLU A 155 -44.67 9.95 -24.41
N TRP A 156 -43.70 10.23 -25.28
CA TRP A 156 -43.68 9.71 -26.64
C TRP A 156 -43.57 8.18 -26.67
N LEU A 157 -42.67 7.59 -25.88
CA LEU A 157 -42.50 6.14 -25.73
C LEU A 157 -43.77 5.49 -25.17
N ARG A 158 -44.41 6.12 -24.18
CA ARG A 158 -45.72 5.66 -23.66
C ARG A 158 -46.77 5.63 -24.76
N SER A 159 -46.86 6.68 -25.59
CA SER A 159 -47.82 6.71 -26.69
C SER A 159 -47.54 5.65 -27.77
N LEU A 160 -46.26 5.38 -28.06
CA LEU A 160 -45.84 4.34 -28.99
C LEU A 160 -46.26 2.96 -28.47
N TYR A 161 -46.00 2.72 -27.18
CA TYR A 161 -46.32 1.48 -26.50
C TYR A 161 -47.84 1.24 -26.42
N GLU A 162 -48.65 2.25 -26.08
CA GLU A 162 -50.11 2.12 -26.06
C GLU A 162 -50.69 1.80 -27.45
N LYS A 163 -50.05 2.28 -28.52
CA LYS A 163 -50.54 2.11 -29.88
C LYS A 163 -50.12 0.78 -30.53
N TYR A 164 -48.90 0.33 -30.27
CA TYR A 164 -48.29 -0.82 -30.96
C TYR A 164 -47.87 -1.97 -30.03
N GLY A 165 -47.90 -1.77 -28.72
CA GLY A 165 -47.45 -2.77 -27.74
C GLY A 165 -45.97 -3.10 -27.89
N ASP A 166 -45.65 -4.39 -27.96
CA ASP A 166 -44.30 -4.91 -28.17
C ASP A 166 -43.99 -5.23 -29.65
N ASP A 167 -44.83 -4.80 -30.60
CA ASP A 167 -44.64 -5.03 -32.02
C ASP A 167 -43.67 -3.99 -32.63
N TYR A 168 -42.37 -4.27 -32.52
CA TYR A 168 -41.30 -3.38 -32.97
C TYR A 168 -41.25 -3.17 -34.49
N GLU A 169 -41.85 -4.05 -35.31
CA GLU A 169 -41.85 -3.87 -36.77
C GLU A 169 -42.87 -2.79 -37.21
N LYS A 170 -43.92 -2.56 -36.41
CA LYS A 170 -44.97 -1.57 -36.71
C LYS A 170 -44.79 -0.23 -36.01
N MET A 171 -43.89 -0.18 -35.03
CA MET A 171 -43.61 0.95 -34.14
C MET A 171 -42.65 1.96 -34.78
#